data_AF-A0A7S0S3I6-F1
#
_entry.id   AF-A0A7S0S3I6-F1
#
_cell.length_a   1.000
_cell.length_b   1.000
_cell.length_c   1.000
_cell.angle_alpha   90.00
_cell.angle_beta   90.00
_cell.angle_gamma   90.00
#
_symmetry.space_group_name_H-M   'P 1'
#
loop_
_entity.id
_entity.type
_entity.pdbx_description
1 polymer ?
#
loop_
_entity_poly.entity_id
_entity_poly.type
_entity_poly.pdbx_seq_one_letter_code
_entity_poly.pdbx_strand_id
1 'polypeptide(L)'
;DILMPCADIERGFARWRRHPERITGYYPRLLEGDPPSYQCTRCEKHTYEAERYNVILTGAAFMDAPATFDAYWSDDMKEMRDLVDSMTNCEDLLMNYLVAHALGGAQHVEWVRPSARFDVGKLTSRRLSGGSAGAFGPQRHKCTEVFTERFGNPLAGKAYEMDWNGMGRPWCPWFGCVM
;
A
#
# COMPACT_ATOMS: atom_id res chain seq x y z
N ASP A 1 -13.32 2.22 -6.17
CA ASP A 1 -13.51 2.39 -7.63
C ASP A 1 -12.68 1.38 -8.45
N ILE A 2 -12.45 0.17 -7.91
CA ILE A 2 -11.60 -0.83 -8.54
C ILE A 2 -12.46 -2.05 -8.86
N LEU A 3 -12.32 -2.57 -10.08
CA LEU A 3 -12.92 -3.82 -10.54
C LEU A 3 -11.81 -4.82 -10.90
N MET A 4 -11.97 -6.05 -10.44
CA MET A 4 -11.04 -7.14 -10.71
C MET A 4 -11.81 -8.45 -10.95
N PRO A 5 -11.23 -9.40 -11.72
CA PRO A 5 -11.81 -10.74 -11.89
C PRO A 5 -11.98 -11.48 -10.56
N CYS A 6 -13.08 -12.23 -10.41
CA CYS A 6 -13.34 -13.05 -9.21
C CYS A 6 -12.20 -14.04 -8.93
N ALA A 7 -11.62 -14.65 -9.97
CA ALA A 7 -10.49 -15.57 -9.82
C ALA A 7 -9.24 -14.89 -9.21
N ASP A 8 -9.06 -13.59 -9.42
CA ASP A 8 -7.97 -12.84 -8.79
C ASP A 8 -8.25 -12.59 -7.30
N ILE A 9 -9.50 -12.24 -6.98
CA ILE A 9 -9.97 -12.08 -5.59
C ILE A 9 -9.80 -13.39 -4.82
N GLU A 10 -10.26 -14.51 -5.37
CA GLU A 10 -10.14 -15.85 -4.75
C GLU A 10 -8.68 -16.25 -4.54
N ARG A 11 -7.81 -15.97 -5.53
CA ARG A 11 -6.37 -16.25 -5.42
C ARG A 11 -5.72 -15.43 -4.33
N GLY A 12 -6.02 -14.13 -4.24
CA GLY A 12 -5.48 -13.29 -3.17
C GLY A 12 -5.98 -13.71 -1.80
N PHE A 13 -7.26 -14.10 -1.68
CA PHE A 13 -7.80 -14.64 -0.43
C PHE A 13 -7.10 -15.94 -0.02
N ALA A 14 -6.83 -16.84 -0.98
CA ALA A 14 -6.10 -18.07 -0.73
C ALA A 14 -4.64 -17.82 -0.30
N ARG A 15 -3.99 -16.76 -0.80
CA ARG A 15 -2.64 -16.34 -0.34
C ARG A 15 -2.73 -15.78 1.08
N TRP A 16 -3.65 -14.84 1.34
CA TRP A 16 -3.88 -14.27 2.67
C TRP A 16 -4.14 -15.34 3.74
N ARG A 17 -4.96 -16.36 3.45
CA ARG A 17 -5.24 -17.45 4.40
C ARG A 17 -4.01 -18.24 4.87
N ARG A 18 -2.89 -18.18 4.15
CA ARG A 18 -1.63 -18.83 4.57
C ARG A 18 -0.84 -17.97 5.55
N HIS A 19 -1.05 -16.65 5.50
CA HIS A 19 -0.36 -15.63 6.28
C HIS A 19 -1.32 -14.50 6.68
N PRO A 20 -2.36 -14.81 7.49
CA PRO A 20 -3.42 -13.85 7.81
C PRO A 20 -2.92 -12.62 8.57
N GLU A 21 -1.74 -12.73 9.20
CA GLU A 21 -1.05 -11.64 9.89
C GLU A 21 -0.54 -10.54 8.95
N ARG A 22 -0.49 -10.79 7.63
CA ARG A 22 0.01 -9.85 6.62
C ARG A 22 -1.11 -9.09 5.93
N ILE A 23 -0.76 -7.90 5.42
CA ILE A 23 -1.58 -7.21 4.42
C ILE A 23 -1.32 -7.84 3.05
N THR A 24 -2.29 -8.56 2.51
CA THR A 24 -2.20 -9.18 1.18
C THR A 24 -3.01 -8.37 0.17
N GLY A 25 -2.41 -7.84 -0.91
CA GLY A 25 -3.18 -7.01 -1.85
C GLY A 25 -2.55 -6.77 -3.21
N TYR A 26 -3.12 -5.83 -3.96
CA TYR A 26 -2.91 -5.73 -5.42
C TYR A 26 -2.25 -4.42 -5.87
N TYR A 27 -2.04 -3.47 -4.95
CA TYR A 27 -1.47 -2.16 -5.23
C TYR A 27 -0.15 -1.97 -4.48
N PRO A 28 0.97 -2.44 -5.04
CA PRO A 28 2.26 -2.33 -4.37
C PRO A 28 2.79 -0.90 -4.47
N ARG A 29 3.48 -0.47 -3.41
CA ARG A 29 4.35 0.71 -3.39
C ARG A 29 5.68 0.34 -2.77
N LEU A 30 6.70 1.08 -3.17
CA LEU A 30 8.04 0.98 -2.65
C LEU A 30 8.40 2.31 -1.98
N LEU A 31 8.65 2.26 -0.68
CA LEU A 31 9.28 3.32 0.09
C LEU A 31 10.77 3.05 0.16
N GLU A 32 11.59 4.06 -0.08
CA GLU A 32 13.04 3.95 -0.12
C GLU A 32 13.70 5.08 0.66
N GLY A 33 14.99 4.94 0.91
CA GLY A 33 15.77 5.84 1.74
C GLY A 33 15.95 5.32 3.17
N ASP A 34 16.66 6.11 3.96
CA ASP A 34 16.87 5.89 5.39
C ASP A 34 16.61 7.21 6.13
N PRO A 35 15.44 7.39 6.78
CA PRO A 35 14.34 6.42 6.86
C PRO A 35 13.57 6.23 5.53
N PRO A 36 12.94 5.06 5.30
CA PRO A 36 12.13 4.82 4.10
C PRO A 36 10.98 5.83 4.00
N SER A 37 10.81 6.44 2.82
CA SER A 37 9.81 7.49 2.64
C SER A 37 9.16 7.48 1.26
N TYR A 38 8.02 8.17 1.14
CA TYR A 38 7.23 8.25 -0.10
C TYR A 38 7.80 9.30 -1.06
N GLN A 39 9.00 9.07 -1.60
CA GLN A 39 9.69 10.03 -2.50
C GLN A 39 9.64 9.57 -3.96
N CYS A 40 8.49 9.73 -4.61
CA CYS A 40 8.35 9.40 -6.03
C CYS A 40 7.23 10.21 -6.71
N THR A 41 7.47 10.61 -7.97
CA THR A 41 6.45 11.30 -8.79
C THR A 41 5.49 10.31 -9.45
N ARG A 42 5.99 9.13 -9.86
CA ARG A 42 5.21 8.06 -10.50
C ARG A 42 5.39 6.74 -9.75
N CYS A 43 5.02 6.75 -8.47
CA CYS A 43 5.32 5.66 -7.53
C CYS A 43 4.90 4.27 -7.99
N GLU A 44 3.74 4.14 -8.65
CA GLU A 44 3.30 2.84 -9.20
C GLU A 44 4.28 2.32 -10.27
N LYS A 45 4.66 3.18 -11.22
CA LYS A 45 5.62 2.83 -12.26
C LYS A 45 6.98 2.50 -11.65
N HIS A 46 7.46 3.34 -10.74
CA HIS A 46 8.72 3.15 -10.02
C HIS A 46 8.77 1.80 -9.31
N THR A 47 7.69 1.45 -8.60
CA THR A 47 7.58 0.17 -7.88
C THR A 47 7.68 -1.02 -8.84
N TYR A 48 7.00 -0.98 -9.99
CA TYR A 48 7.10 -2.05 -10.99
C TYR A 48 8.43 -2.06 -11.77
N GLU A 49 9.16 -0.94 -11.82
CA GLU A 49 10.52 -0.85 -12.38
C GLU A 49 11.58 -1.39 -11.45
N ALA A 50 11.44 -1.16 -10.15
CA ALA A 50 12.31 -1.70 -9.13
C ALA A 50 12.04 -3.19 -8.83
N GLU A 51 10.89 -3.72 -9.29
CA GLU A 51 10.43 -5.10 -9.04
C GLU A 51 10.40 -5.48 -7.55
N ARG A 52 10.24 -4.46 -6.70
CA ARG A 52 10.31 -4.56 -5.25
C ARG A 52 9.20 -3.72 -4.63
N TYR A 53 8.72 -4.14 -3.47
CA TYR A 53 7.70 -3.44 -2.72
C TYR A 53 7.87 -3.65 -1.22
N ASN A 54 7.35 -2.71 -0.43
CA ASN A 54 7.27 -2.84 1.03
C ASN A 54 6.01 -2.20 1.59
N VAL A 55 5.08 -1.78 0.74
CA VAL A 55 3.78 -1.24 1.12
C VAL A 55 2.72 -1.80 0.16
N ILE A 56 1.53 -2.08 0.69
CA ILE A 56 0.34 -2.41 -0.09
C ILE A 56 -0.75 -1.37 0.21
N LEU A 57 -1.28 -0.71 -0.84
CA LEU A 57 -2.40 0.21 -0.67
C LEU A 57 -3.68 -0.58 -0.34
N THR A 58 -4.38 -0.16 0.71
CA THR A 58 -5.49 -0.91 1.31
C THR A 58 -6.81 -0.81 0.53
N GLY A 59 -6.87 0.00 -0.53
CA GLY A 59 -8.04 0.12 -1.40
C GLY A 59 -8.43 -1.17 -2.15
N ALA A 60 -7.51 -2.15 -2.23
CA ALA A 60 -7.80 -3.53 -2.61
C ALA A 60 -6.80 -4.47 -1.92
N ALA A 61 -7.15 -4.92 -0.72
CA ALA A 61 -6.34 -5.81 0.10
C ALA A 61 -7.20 -6.66 1.05
N PHE A 62 -6.62 -7.77 1.52
CA PHE A 62 -7.09 -8.59 2.62
C PHE A 62 -6.23 -8.33 3.85
N MET A 63 -6.87 -8.18 4.99
CA MET A 63 -6.25 -7.97 6.30
C MET A 63 -7.09 -8.71 7.34
N ASP A 64 -6.44 -9.25 8.37
CA ASP A 64 -7.16 -9.79 9.51
C ASP A 64 -7.76 -8.64 10.33
N ALA A 65 -9.09 -8.66 10.50
CA ALA A 65 -9.80 -7.55 11.11
C ALA A 65 -9.43 -7.37 12.59
N PRO A 66 -9.50 -8.39 13.46
CA PRO A 66 -9.06 -8.25 14.85
C PRO A 66 -7.58 -7.83 14.96
N ALA A 67 -6.67 -8.51 14.26
CA ALA A 67 -5.23 -8.24 14.39
C ALA A 67 -4.84 -6.83 13.91
N THR A 68 -5.53 -6.28 12.90
CA THR A 68 -5.21 -4.97 12.32
C THR A 68 -6.03 -3.85 12.95
N PHE A 69 -7.35 -4.02 13.02
CA PHE A 69 -8.26 -2.93 13.40
C PHE A 69 -8.35 -2.70 14.91
N ASP A 70 -8.14 -3.70 15.76
CA ASP A 70 -8.12 -3.48 17.21
C ASP A 70 -6.97 -2.55 17.60
N ALA A 71 -5.79 -2.78 17.02
CA ALA A 71 -4.65 -1.89 17.17
C ALA A 71 -4.89 -0.53 16.51
N TYR A 72 -5.43 -0.50 15.28
CA TYR A 72 -5.72 0.75 14.57
C TYR A 72 -6.70 1.65 15.33
N TRP A 73 -7.70 1.09 16.00
CA TRP A 73 -8.74 1.82 16.75
C TRP A 73 -8.42 2.04 18.23
N SER A 74 -7.31 1.53 18.73
CA SER A 74 -6.85 1.76 20.10
C SER A 74 -6.68 3.25 20.43
N ASP A 75 -6.75 3.61 21.71
CA ASP A 75 -6.53 4.99 22.17
C ASP A 75 -5.10 5.48 21.83
N ASP A 76 -4.11 4.58 21.90
CA ASP A 76 -2.71 4.85 21.56
C ASP A 76 -2.49 5.24 20.09
N MET A 77 -3.45 4.92 19.23
CA MET A 77 -3.44 5.22 17.79
C MET A 77 -4.30 6.44 17.42
N LYS A 78 -4.98 7.06 18.39
CA LYS A 78 -5.90 8.17 18.13
C LYS A 78 -5.23 9.35 17.43
N GLU A 79 -4.06 9.77 17.88
CA GLU A 79 -3.33 10.91 17.30
C GLU A 79 -2.98 10.66 15.82
N MET A 80 -2.60 9.43 15.47
CA MET A 80 -2.28 9.08 14.08
C MET A 80 -3.54 8.99 13.22
N ARG A 81 -4.67 8.55 13.77
CA ARG A 81 -5.97 8.60 13.08
C ARG A 81 -6.41 10.04 12.84
N ASP A 82 -6.30 10.92 13.84
CA ASP A 82 -6.62 12.34 13.71
C ASP A 82 -5.76 13.00 12.60
N LEU A 83 -4.48 12.63 12.50
CA LEU A 83 -3.60 13.08 11.41
C LEU A 83 -4.10 12.60 10.03
N VAL A 84 -4.40 11.31 9.89
CA VAL A 84 -4.95 10.70 8.66
C VAL A 84 -6.24 11.42 8.25
N ASP A 85 -7.14 11.67 9.19
CA ASP A 85 -8.41 12.38 8.96
C ASP A 85 -8.16 13.83 8.51
N SER A 86 -7.22 14.53 9.16
CA SER A 86 -6.87 15.91 8.80
C SER A 86 -6.28 16.05 7.39
N MET A 87 -5.63 15.00 6.89
CA MET A 87 -5.05 14.94 5.55
C MET A 87 -5.98 14.31 4.52
N THR A 88 -7.03 13.60 4.95
CA THR A 88 -7.87 12.73 4.12
C THR A 88 -7.05 11.76 3.25
N ASN A 89 -5.95 11.24 3.81
CA ASN A 89 -4.94 10.44 3.11
C ASN A 89 -4.10 9.63 4.12
N CYS A 90 -3.24 8.75 3.60
CA CYS A 90 -2.24 7.99 4.38
C CYS A 90 -2.78 6.92 5.34
N GLU A 91 -4.06 6.58 5.28
CA GLU A 91 -4.63 5.47 6.05
C GLU A 91 -3.94 4.15 5.69
N ASP A 92 -3.64 3.96 4.41
CA ASP A 92 -2.91 2.80 3.90
C ASP A 92 -1.49 2.73 4.47
N LEU A 93 -0.74 3.84 4.43
CA LEU A 93 0.60 3.95 5.00
C LEU A 93 0.58 3.67 6.49
N LEU A 94 -0.39 4.23 7.23
CA LEU A 94 -0.53 4.00 8.67
C LEU A 94 -0.73 2.51 8.99
N MET A 95 -1.63 1.83 8.25
CA MET A 95 -1.85 0.40 8.43
C MET A 95 -0.60 -0.43 8.10
N ASN A 96 0.17 -0.08 7.06
CA ASN A 96 1.41 -0.79 6.74
C ASN A 96 2.47 -0.62 7.85
N TYR A 97 2.65 0.61 8.38
CA TYR A 97 3.57 0.84 9.51
C TYR A 97 3.12 0.09 10.76
N LEU A 98 1.83 0.10 11.07
CA LEU A 98 1.24 -0.61 12.21
C LEU A 98 1.52 -2.12 12.14
N VAL A 99 1.20 -2.76 11.01
CA VAL A 99 1.41 -4.21 10.83
C VAL A 99 2.90 -4.54 10.79
N ALA A 100 3.73 -3.73 10.14
CA ALA A 100 5.18 -3.92 10.12
C ALA A 100 5.81 -3.84 11.52
N HIS A 101 5.36 -2.88 12.33
CA HIS A 101 5.79 -2.71 13.71
C HIS A 101 5.36 -3.90 14.58
N ALA A 102 4.09 -4.30 14.50
CA ALA A 102 3.55 -5.44 15.26
C ALA A 102 4.27 -6.75 14.96
N LEU A 103 4.71 -6.95 13.71
CA LEU A 103 5.40 -8.17 13.26
C LEU A 103 6.92 -8.17 13.51
N GLY A 104 7.48 -7.12 14.11
CA GLY A 104 8.86 -7.13 14.62
C GLY A 104 9.92 -7.46 13.57
N GLY A 105 9.69 -7.08 12.31
CA GLY A 105 10.61 -7.34 11.20
C GLY A 105 10.33 -8.60 10.39
N ALA A 106 9.30 -9.40 10.71
CA ALA A 106 8.80 -10.39 9.76
C ALA A 106 8.21 -9.71 8.51
N GLN A 107 7.95 -10.51 7.47
CA GLN A 107 7.26 -10.00 6.29
C GLN A 107 5.83 -9.60 6.64
N HIS A 108 5.49 -8.33 6.40
CA HIS A 108 4.22 -7.74 6.81
C HIS A 108 3.24 -7.54 5.65
N VAL A 109 3.75 -7.58 4.41
CA VAL A 109 2.95 -7.39 3.19
C VAL A 109 3.20 -8.51 2.20
N GLU A 110 2.18 -8.77 1.40
CA GLU A 110 2.26 -9.72 0.30
C GLU A 110 1.52 -9.16 -0.92
N TRP A 111 2.26 -8.98 -2.01
CA TRP A 111 1.68 -8.56 -3.27
C TRP A 111 1.19 -9.77 -4.07
N VAL A 112 -0.01 -9.65 -4.62
CA VAL A 112 -0.60 -10.64 -5.53
C VAL A 112 -0.74 -9.99 -6.90
N ARG A 113 -0.08 -10.56 -7.92
CA ARG A 113 -0.26 -10.14 -9.31
C ARG A 113 -1.69 -10.46 -9.77
N PRO A 114 -2.57 -9.46 -10.03
CA PRO A 114 -3.88 -9.72 -10.63
C PRO A 114 -3.69 -10.07 -12.11
N SER A 115 -4.65 -10.73 -12.75
CA SER A 115 -4.67 -10.93 -14.21
C SER A 115 -5.17 -9.67 -14.94
N ALA A 116 -6.13 -8.96 -14.36
CA ALA A 116 -6.63 -7.68 -14.85
C ALA A 116 -7.10 -6.80 -13.69
N ARG A 117 -7.00 -5.48 -13.86
CA ARG A 117 -7.43 -4.51 -12.84
C ARG A 117 -7.91 -3.22 -13.49
N PHE A 118 -9.19 -2.90 -13.31
CA PHE A 118 -9.81 -1.72 -13.89
C PHE A 118 -10.12 -0.70 -12.81
N ASP A 119 -9.51 0.47 -12.92
CA ASP A 119 -9.75 1.61 -12.04
C ASP A 119 -10.76 2.55 -12.72
N VAL A 120 -12.03 2.46 -12.30
CA VAL A 120 -13.12 3.24 -12.91
C VAL A 120 -13.08 4.70 -12.47
N GLY A 121 -12.43 5.01 -11.34
CA GLY A 121 -12.14 6.39 -10.95
C GLY A 121 -11.22 7.08 -11.95
N LYS A 122 -10.48 6.29 -12.74
CA LYS A 122 -9.75 6.84 -13.88
C LYS A 122 -10.61 7.46 -14.97
N LEU A 123 -11.83 6.97 -15.13
CA LEU A 123 -12.74 7.36 -16.19
C LEU A 123 -13.62 8.55 -15.79
N THR A 124 -13.80 8.83 -14.49
CA THR A 124 -14.85 9.76 -14.01
C THR A 124 -14.35 11.11 -13.49
N SER A 125 -13.05 11.46 -13.64
CA SER A 125 -12.43 12.71 -13.13
C SER A 125 -12.54 12.96 -11.60
N ARG A 126 -13.27 12.12 -10.86
CA ARG A 126 -13.41 12.17 -9.41
C ARG A 126 -12.44 11.19 -8.77
N ARG A 127 -11.19 11.63 -8.56
CA ARG A 127 -10.17 10.86 -7.83
C ARG A 127 -9.68 11.67 -6.64
N LEU A 128 -9.51 11.03 -5.49
CA LEU A 128 -8.82 11.62 -4.33
C LEU A 128 -7.38 12.04 -4.69
N SER A 129 -6.73 11.31 -5.62
CA SER A 129 -5.41 11.65 -6.16
C SER A 129 -5.43 12.64 -7.34
N GLY A 130 -6.60 12.96 -7.90
CA GLY A 130 -6.74 13.70 -9.17
C GLY A 130 -7.33 15.12 -9.04
N GLY A 131 -8.04 15.44 -7.97
CA GLY A 131 -8.55 16.79 -7.71
C GLY A 131 -7.50 17.79 -7.20
N SER A 132 -6.41 17.27 -6.62
CA SER A 132 -5.33 18.01 -5.95
C SER A 132 -3.96 17.44 -6.31
N ALA A 133 -3.73 17.22 -7.62
CA ALA A 133 -2.59 16.51 -8.19
C ALA A 133 -1.18 17.00 -7.78
N GLY A 134 -1.06 18.18 -7.16
CA GLY A 134 0.21 18.69 -6.62
C GLY A 134 0.52 18.28 -5.17
N ALA A 135 -0.48 17.91 -4.36
CA ALA A 135 -0.30 17.74 -2.91
C ALA A 135 -0.26 16.27 -2.43
N PHE A 136 -0.75 15.32 -3.23
CA PHE A 136 -0.91 13.92 -2.80
C PHE A 136 0.42 13.22 -2.46
N GLY A 137 1.46 13.43 -3.29
CA GLY A 137 2.81 12.91 -3.03
C GLY A 137 3.46 13.56 -1.80
N PRO A 138 3.54 14.90 -1.73
CA PRO A 138 4.07 15.61 -0.56
C PRO A 138 3.37 15.27 0.76
N GLN A 139 2.05 15.11 0.76
CA GLN A 139 1.30 14.66 1.95
C GLN A 139 1.74 13.27 2.40
N ARG A 140 1.81 12.31 1.47
CA ARG A 140 2.29 10.95 1.78
C ARG A 140 3.72 10.91 2.26
N HIS A 141 4.59 11.75 1.72
CA HIS A 141 5.95 11.91 2.22
C HIS A 141 5.96 12.40 3.68
N LYS A 142 5.18 13.46 3.99
CA LYS A 142 5.02 13.94 5.37
C LYS A 142 4.47 12.87 6.31
N CYS A 143 3.50 12.07 5.86
CA CYS A 143 2.99 10.95 6.66
C CYS A 143 4.09 9.93 6.98
N THR A 144 4.96 9.60 6.02
CA THR A 144 6.07 8.67 6.27
C THR A 144 7.06 9.20 7.30
N GLU A 145 7.30 10.52 7.35
CA GLU A 145 8.14 11.13 8.39
C GLU A 145 7.50 10.98 9.77
N VAL A 146 6.23 11.38 9.93
CA VAL A 146 5.52 11.31 11.22
C VAL A 146 5.36 9.86 11.71
N PHE A 147 5.05 8.93 10.81
CA PHE A 147 4.92 7.52 11.19
C PHE A 147 6.28 6.92 11.56
N THR A 148 7.36 7.38 10.93
CA THR A 148 8.71 6.99 11.34
C THR A 148 9.02 7.46 12.76
N GLU A 149 8.64 8.69 13.12
CA GLU A 149 8.80 9.19 14.49
C GLU A 149 7.96 8.38 15.50
N ARG A 150 6.74 7.98 15.13
CA ARG A 150 5.81 7.25 16.00
C ARG A 150 6.18 5.78 16.22
N PHE A 151 6.63 5.09 15.18
CA PHE A 151 6.83 3.64 15.17
C PHE A 151 8.31 3.23 15.11
N GLY A 152 9.23 4.20 14.98
CA GLY A 152 10.61 3.96 14.57
C GLY A 152 10.67 3.60 13.08
N ASN A 153 11.62 2.74 12.71
CA ASN A 153 11.89 2.37 11.32
C ASN A 153 11.48 0.91 10.99
N PRO A 154 10.20 0.50 11.15
CA PRO A 154 9.81 -0.90 10.95
C PRO A 154 9.96 -1.37 9.49
N LEU A 155 10.02 -0.42 8.54
CA LEU A 155 10.21 -0.67 7.11
C LEU A 155 11.69 -0.62 6.67
N ALA A 156 12.63 -0.23 7.56
CA ALA A 156 14.03 -0.12 7.17
C ALA A 156 14.60 -1.48 6.74
N GLY A 157 15.31 -1.47 5.61
CA GLY A 157 15.84 -2.68 4.99
C GLY A 157 14.78 -3.66 4.47
N LYS A 158 13.48 -3.32 4.52
CA LYS A 158 12.41 -4.16 3.98
C LYS A 158 12.14 -3.76 2.53
N ALA A 159 12.33 -4.72 1.64
CA ALA A 159 11.68 -4.71 0.33
C ALA A 159 11.65 -6.14 -0.19
N TYR A 160 10.49 -6.56 -0.66
CA TYR A 160 10.21 -7.92 -1.11
C TYR A 160 10.16 -7.95 -2.63
N GLU A 161 10.69 -9.02 -3.22
CA GLU A 161 10.64 -9.23 -4.67
C GLU A 161 9.21 -9.51 -5.12
N MET A 162 8.89 -9.04 -6.32
CA MET A 162 7.60 -9.26 -6.95
C MET A 162 7.50 -10.67 -7.55
N ASP A 163 6.56 -11.47 -7.03
CA ASP A 163 6.14 -12.71 -7.68
C ASP A 163 5.20 -12.39 -8.84
N TRP A 164 5.77 -12.32 -10.03
CA TRP A 164 5.05 -12.03 -11.26
C TRP A 164 4.10 -13.16 -11.69
N ASN A 165 4.16 -14.34 -11.07
CA ASN A 165 3.33 -15.50 -11.38
C ASN A 165 3.31 -15.84 -12.89
N GLY A 166 4.49 -15.79 -13.52
CA GLY A 166 4.68 -16.04 -14.96
C GLY A 166 4.12 -14.95 -15.89
N MET A 167 3.49 -13.90 -15.36
CA MET A 167 3.03 -12.75 -16.14
C MET A 167 4.16 -11.73 -16.33
N GLY A 168 4.18 -11.03 -17.46
CA GLY A 168 5.12 -9.93 -17.64
C GLY A 168 4.81 -8.72 -16.75
N ARG A 169 5.81 -7.82 -16.68
CA ARG A 169 5.65 -6.48 -16.10
C ARG A 169 4.55 -5.71 -16.84
N PRO A 170 3.72 -4.93 -16.14
CA PRO A 170 2.69 -4.12 -16.77
C PRO A 170 3.31 -3.00 -17.62
N TRP A 171 2.59 -2.59 -18.66
CA TRP A 171 2.96 -1.41 -19.43
C TRP A 171 2.51 -0.15 -18.68
N CYS A 172 3.42 0.80 -18.46
CA CYS A 172 3.18 1.99 -17.63
C CYS A 172 3.29 3.32 -18.39
N PRO A 173 2.29 3.65 -19.25
CA PRO A 173 2.20 4.96 -19.90
C PRO A 173 1.91 6.09 -18.89
N TRP A 174 1.95 7.34 -19.36
CA TRP A 174 1.84 8.53 -18.51
C TRP A 174 0.57 8.59 -17.64
N PHE A 175 -0.52 7.92 -18.04
CA PHE A 175 -1.80 7.85 -17.31
C PHE A 175 -1.89 6.71 -16.27
N GLY A 176 -0.79 5.97 -16.04
CA GLY A 176 -0.67 4.91 -15.04
C GLY A 176 -0.42 3.53 -15.67
N CYS A 177 -0.28 2.50 -14.84
CA CYS A 177 0.05 1.16 -15.32
C CYS A 177 -1.20 0.37 -15.72
N VAL A 178 -1.08 -0.35 -16.83
CA VAL A 178 -2.13 -1.21 -17.41
C VAL A 178 -1.69 -2.66 -17.27
N MET A 179 -2.58 -3.46 -16.68
CA MET A 179 -2.41 -4.89 -16.44
C MET A 179 -3.40 -5.68 -17.29
#